data_AF-A0A7J3MIG6-F1
#
_entry.id   AF-A0A7J3MIG6-F1
#
_cell.length_a   1.000
_cell.length_b   1.000
_cell.length_c   1.000
_cell.angle_alpha   90.00
_cell.angle_beta   90.00
_cell.angle_gamma   90.00
#
_symmetry.space_group_name_H-M   'P 1'
#
loop_
_entity.id
_entity.type
_entity.pdbx_description
1 polymer ?
#
loop_
_entity_poly.entity_id
_entity_poly.type
_entity_poly.pdbx_seq_one_letter_code
_entity_poly.pdbx_strand_id
1 'polypeptide(L)'
;MGLMIGSYVRSWIALLTLLAMFLPSYIRARGEAELHVKALGVGLFERKEKLGTLFGGIILAWYFGNRTFQFSYVSLSILEIICLVITIGSTITSFQRLAFFSQAEKHSLNCLRDQNQISEFK
;
A
#
# COMPACT_ATOMS: atom_id res chain seq x y z
N MET A 1 14.42 3.75 -6.05
CA MET A 1 15.33 4.49 -6.94
C MET A 1 16.38 3.62 -7.61
N GLY A 2 17.11 2.74 -6.90
CA GLY A 2 18.14 1.88 -7.53
C GLY A 2 17.67 1.08 -8.77
N LEU A 3 16.46 0.51 -8.73
CA LEU A 3 15.87 -0.20 -9.88
C LEU A 3 15.57 0.71 -11.10
N MET A 4 15.26 1.98 -10.87
CA MET A 4 15.05 2.97 -11.95
C MET A 4 16.38 3.40 -12.56
N ILE A 5 17.36 3.71 -11.72
CA ILE A 5 18.70 4.17 -12.15
C ILE A 5 19.42 3.06 -12.91
N GLY A 6 19.26 1.80 -12.49
CA GLY A 6 19.81 0.63 -13.18
C GLY A 6 19.06 0.25 -14.46
N SER A 7 18.04 1.00 -14.89
CA SER A 7 17.21 0.70 -16.07
C SER A 7 16.58 -0.71 -16.10
N TYR A 8 16.47 -1.37 -14.94
CA TYR A 8 15.92 -2.72 -14.81
C TYR A 8 14.39 -2.77 -14.95
N VAL A 9 13.73 -1.64 -14.68
CA VAL A 9 12.27 -1.49 -14.71
C VAL A 9 11.93 -0.20 -15.43
N ARG A 10 10.90 -0.20 -16.28
CA ARG A 10 10.39 1.02 -16.91
C ARG A 10 10.07 2.09 -15.86
N SER A 11 10.53 3.32 -16.10
CA SER A 11 10.45 4.42 -15.14
C SER A 11 9.04 4.67 -14.60
N TRP A 12 8.01 4.54 -15.44
CA TRP A 12 6.62 4.76 -15.03
C TRP A 12 6.10 3.67 -14.07
N ILE A 13 6.47 2.40 -14.27
CA ILE A 13 6.08 1.30 -13.37
C ILE A 13 6.73 1.51 -12.02
N ALA A 14 8.02 1.80 -12.00
CA ALA A 14 8.75 2.01 -10.77
C ALA A 14 8.21 3.23 -9.98
N LEU A 15 7.80 4.29 -10.67
CA LEU A 15 7.17 5.45 -10.05
C LEU A 15 5.79 5.10 -9.45
N LEU A 16 4.96 4.34 -10.17
CA LEU A 16 3.68 3.84 -9.65
C LEU A 16 3.87 2.95 -8.42
N THR A 17 4.83 2.02 -8.45
CA THR A 17 5.14 1.15 -7.31
C THR A 17 5.62 1.96 -6.10
N LEU A 18 6.46 2.98 -6.33
CA LEU A 18 6.93 3.87 -5.27
C LEU A 18 5.77 4.66 -4.63
N LEU A 19 4.89 5.23 -5.47
CA LEU A 19 3.70 5.94 -4.98
C LEU A 19 2.78 5.00 -4.19
N ALA A 20 2.51 3.81 -4.72
CA ALA A 20 1.69 2.80 -4.06
C ALA A 20 2.32 2.31 -2.75
N MET A 21 3.65 2.25 -2.64
CA MET A 21 4.32 1.92 -1.39
C MET A 21 4.15 3.00 -0.32
N PHE A 22 4.16 4.28 -0.70
CA PHE A 22 4.00 5.39 0.24
C PHE A 22 2.55 5.58 0.70
N LEU A 23 1.57 5.27 -0.14
CA LEU A 23 0.16 5.53 0.13
C LEU A 23 -0.36 4.89 1.44
N PRO A 24 -0.14 3.58 1.75
CA PRO A 24 -0.55 2.99 3.02
C PRO A 24 0.14 3.60 4.24
N SER A 25 1.39 4.05 4.08
CA SER A 25 2.15 4.67 5.16
C SER A 25 1.61 6.05 5.48
N TYR A 26 1.28 6.83 4.44
CA TYR A 26 0.67 8.14 4.59
C TYR A 26 -0.71 8.05 5.25
N ILE A 27 -1.59 7.18 4.76
CA ILE A 27 -2.94 6.99 5.32
C ILE A 27 -2.88 6.64 6.80
N ARG A 28 -1.94 5.77 7.18
CA ARG A 28 -1.74 5.40 8.59
C ARG A 28 -1.29 6.59 9.44
N ALA A 29 -0.23 7.29 9.01
CA ALA A 29 0.28 8.43 9.76
C ALA A 29 -0.78 9.53 9.93
N ARG A 30 -1.59 9.77 8.89
CA ARG A 30 -2.68 10.74 8.95
C ARG A 30 -3.83 10.27 9.84
N GLY A 31 -4.28 9.02 9.68
CA GLY A 31 -5.37 8.47 10.47
C GLY A 31 -5.04 8.36 11.96
N GLU A 32 -3.79 8.01 12.31
CA GLU A 32 -3.32 8.01 13.70
C GLU A 32 -3.27 9.43 14.30
N ALA A 33 -2.94 10.45 13.49
CA ALA A 33 -2.88 11.85 13.94
C ALA A 33 -4.26 12.48 14.15
N GLU A 34 -5.25 12.15 13.31
CA GLU A 34 -6.60 12.71 13.42
C GLU A 34 -7.45 12.01 14.48
N LEU A 35 -7.49 10.67 14.43
CA LEU A 35 -8.43 9.88 15.25
C LEU A 35 -7.81 9.41 16.57
N HIS A 36 -6.50 9.56 16.78
CA HIS A 36 -5.76 9.02 17.94
C HIS A 36 -5.93 7.51 18.15
N VAL A 37 -6.43 6.79 17.13
CA VAL A 37 -6.61 5.33 17.13
C VAL A 37 -5.42 4.67 16.48
N LYS A 38 -4.79 3.73 17.18
CA LYS A 38 -3.68 2.92 16.66
C LYS A 38 -4.20 1.85 15.71
N ALA A 39 -4.06 2.07 14.40
CA ALA A 39 -4.37 1.07 13.37
C ALA A 39 -3.21 0.07 13.17
N LEU A 40 -2.85 -0.65 14.23
CA LEU A 40 -1.86 -1.71 14.18
C LEU A 40 -2.49 -2.99 13.57
N GLY A 41 -1.81 -3.62 12.62
CA GLY A 41 -2.25 -4.87 12.01
C GLY A 41 -3.36 -4.76 10.96
N VAL A 42 -3.76 -3.55 10.56
CA VAL A 42 -4.73 -3.37 9.46
C VAL A 42 -3.99 -3.33 8.13
N GLY A 43 -4.19 -4.38 7.33
CA GLY A 43 -3.66 -4.51 5.98
C GLY A 43 -3.02 -5.85 5.71
N LEU A 44 -3.39 -6.50 4.62
CA LEU A 44 -2.77 -7.77 4.21
C LEU A 44 -1.29 -7.57 3.87
N PHE A 45 -0.95 -6.54 3.09
CA PHE A 45 0.39 -6.36 2.54
C PHE A 45 1.25 -5.40 3.38
N GLU A 46 1.76 -5.91 4.50
CA GLU A 46 2.59 -5.15 5.44
C GLU A 46 4.02 -4.87 4.92
N ARG A 47 4.78 -4.07 5.68
CA ARG A 47 6.15 -3.65 5.32
C ARG A 47 7.08 -4.84 5.08
N LYS A 48 6.98 -5.89 5.91
CA LYS A 48 7.82 -7.10 5.81
C LYS A 48 7.55 -7.86 4.52
N GLU A 49 6.28 -7.97 4.14
CA GLU A 49 5.88 -8.67 2.92
C GLU A 49 6.34 -7.92 1.67
N LYS A 50 6.14 -6.60 1.61
CA LYS A 50 6.61 -5.76 0.50
C LYS A 50 8.11 -5.91 0.25
N LEU A 51 8.89 -5.85 1.33
CA LEU A 51 10.34 -6.01 1.27
C LEU A 51 10.69 -7.44 0.85
N GLY A 52 10.03 -8.45 1.43
CA GLY A 52 10.22 -9.85 1.10
C GLY A 52 9.93 -10.15 -0.38
N THR A 53 8.83 -9.64 -0.93
CA THR A 53 8.48 -9.80 -2.34
C THR A 53 9.49 -9.10 -3.26
N LEU A 54 9.96 -7.90 -2.89
CA LEU A 54 10.96 -7.18 -3.67
C LEU A 54 12.30 -7.94 -3.68
N PHE A 55 12.79 -8.38 -2.51
CA PHE A 55 14.03 -9.15 -2.38
C PHE A 55 13.92 -10.50 -3.08
N GLY A 56 12.82 -11.21 -2.88
CA GLY A 56 12.52 -12.46 -3.58
C GLY A 56 12.53 -12.27 -5.09
N GLY A 57 12.02 -11.12 -5.57
CA GLY A 57 12.05 -10.79 -6.99
C GLY A 57 13.42 -10.53 -7.58
N ILE A 58 14.32 -9.90 -6.82
CA ILE A 58 15.71 -9.70 -7.24
C ILE A 58 16.42 -11.05 -7.34
N ILE A 59 16.25 -11.93 -6.34
CA ILE A 59 16.83 -13.28 -6.35
C ILE A 59 16.27 -14.09 -7.53
N LEU A 60 14.97 -14.01 -7.78
CA LEU A 60 14.31 -14.71 -8.89
C LEU A 60 14.80 -14.20 -10.25
N ALA A 61 14.95 -12.89 -10.40
CA ALA A 61 15.47 -12.29 -11.63
C ALA A 61 16.92 -12.71 -11.90
N TRP A 62 17.73 -12.83 -10.85
CA TRP A 62 19.10 -13.34 -10.94
C TRP A 62 19.13 -14.82 -11.36
N TYR A 63 18.27 -15.66 -10.78
CA TYR A 63 18.21 -17.10 -11.07
C TYR A 63 17.72 -17.41 -12.50
N PHE A 64 16.66 -16.74 -12.95
CA PHE A 64 16.06 -17.00 -14.26
C PHE A 64 16.75 -16.26 -15.42
N GLY A 65 17.67 -15.35 -15.12
CA GLY A 65 18.49 -14.63 -16.11
C GLY A 65 17.66 -13.75 -17.04
N ASN A 66 17.24 -12.56 -16.57
CA ASN A 66 16.60 -11.46 -17.34
C ASN A 66 15.64 -11.88 -18.46
N ARG A 67 14.90 -12.98 -18.30
CA ARG A 67 13.92 -13.41 -19.29
C ARG A 67 12.79 -12.38 -19.33
N THR A 68 12.57 -11.84 -20.51
CA THR A 68 11.46 -10.95 -20.80
C THR A 68 10.28 -11.79 -21.28
N PHE A 69 9.13 -11.67 -20.62
CA PHE A 69 7.89 -12.23 -21.11
C PHE A 69 7.30 -11.27 -22.13
N GLN A 70 7.13 -11.74 -23.37
CA GLN A 70 6.43 -10.97 -24.39
C GLN A 70 4.94 -11.32 -24.37
N PHE A 71 4.12 -10.38 -23.91
CA PHE A 71 2.69 -10.35 -24.25
C PHE A 71 2.53 -9.49 -25.51
N SER A 72 1.55 -9.78 -26.37
CA SER A 72 1.44 -9.29 -27.76
C SER A 72 1.85 -7.83 -28.04
N TYR A 73 1.66 -6.90 -27.11
CA TYR A 73 2.08 -5.48 -27.24
C TYR A 73 3.03 -4.98 -26.14
N VAL A 74 3.36 -5.81 -25.14
CA VAL A 74 4.15 -5.42 -23.97
C VAL A 74 5.15 -6.50 -23.60
N SER A 75 6.44 -6.18 -23.68
CA SER A 75 7.51 -6.98 -23.07
C SER A 75 7.66 -6.60 -21.60
N LEU A 76 7.39 -7.54 -20.69
CA LEU A 76 7.51 -7.38 -19.24
C LEU A 76 8.64 -8.24 -18.67
N SER A 77 9.50 -7.62 -17.87
CA SER A 77 10.55 -8.33 -17.13
C SER A 77 10.01 -8.88 -15.81
N ILE A 78 10.66 -9.91 -15.25
CA ILE A 78 10.29 -10.50 -13.95
C ILE A 78 10.17 -9.43 -12.85
N LEU A 79 11.12 -8.48 -12.80
CA LEU A 79 11.08 -7.38 -11.84
C LEU A 79 9.87 -6.47 -12.03
N GLU A 80 9.44 -6.25 -13.26
CA GLU A 80 8.26 -5.41 -13.57
C GLU A 80 6.97 -6.09 -13.12
N ILE A 81 6.86 -7.41 -13.32
CA ILE A 81 5.74 -8.21 -12.82
C ILE A 81 5.66 -8.11 -11.30
N ILE A 82 6.81 -8.21 -10.62
CA ILE A 82 6.87 -8.14 -9.16
C ILE A 82 6.54 -6.75 -8.64
N CYS A 83 7.04 -5.70 -9.31
CA CYS A 83 6.64 -4.33 -9.03
C CYS A 83 5.13 -4.14 -9.19
N LEU A 84 4.51 -4.71 -10.22
CA LEU A 84 3.06 -4.68 -10.42
C LEU A 84 2.30 -5.38 -9.28
N VAL A 85 2.74 -6.57 -8.87
CA VAL A 85 2.14 -7.30 -7.73
C VAL A 85 2.21 -6.45 -6.46
N ILE A 86 3.38 -5.84 -6.18
CA ILE A 86 3.55 -4.95 -5.03
C ILE A 86 2.63 -3.73 -5.12
N THR A 87 2.49 -3.13 -6.31
CA THR A 87 1.59 -2.00 -6.55
C THR A 87 0.16 -2.39 -6.22
N ILE A 88 -0.36 -3.48 -6.79
CA ILE A 88 -1.72 -3.95 -6.58
C ILE A 88 -1.97 -4.27 -5.10
N GLY A 89 -1.08 -5.05 -4.47
CA GLY A 89 -1.20 -5.41 -3.05
C GLY A 89 -1.14 -4.19 -2.12
N SER A 90 -0.31 -3.20 -2.45
CA SER A 90 -0.21 -1.95 -1.69
C SER A 90 -1.46 -1.07 -1.85
N THR A 91 -2.05 -1.02 -3.04
CA THR A 91 -3.29 -0.29 -3.29
C THR A 91 -4.45 -0.91 -2.51
N ILE A 92 -4.61 -2.23 -2.56
CA ILE A 92 -5.62 -2.96 -1.77
C ILE A 92 -5.45 -2.66 -0.28
N THR A 93 -4.22 -2.72 0.21
CA THR A 93 -3.90 -2.42 1.62
C THR A 93 -4.23 -0.96 1.98
N SER A 94 -4.02 -0.02 1.05
CA SER A 94 -4.40 1.38 1.25
C SER A 94 -5.91 1.52 1.45
N PHE A 95 -6.70 0.87 0.58
CA PHE A 95 -8.16 0.87 0.68
C PHE A 95 -8.65 0.22 1.98
N GLN A 96 -8.06 -0.90 2.39
CA GLN A 96 -8.41 -1.57 3.66
C GLN A 96 -8.20 -0.63 4.86
N ARG A 97 -7.09 0.11 4.89
CA ARG A 97 -6.82 1.09 5.96
C ARG A 97 -7.78 2.26 5.93
N LEU A 98 -8.09 2.76 4.74
CA LEU A 98 -9.00 3.88 4.57
C LEU A 98 -10.42 3.52 5.03
N ALA A 99 -10.90 2.32 4.67
CA ALA A 99 -12.19 1.82 5.14
C ALA A 99 -12.23 1.66 6.67
N PHE A 100 -11.16 1.16 7.28
CA PHE A 100 -11.04 1.05 8.74
C PHE A 100 -11.15 2.41 9.44
N PHE A 101 -10.39 3.42 8.97
CA PHE A 101 -10.45 4.76 9.56
C PHE A 101 -11.81 5.44 9.36
N SER A 102 -12.45 5.26 8.19
CA SER A 102 -13.79 5.78 7.95
C SER A 102 -14.83 5.17 8.90
N GLN A 103 -14.69 3.89 9.25
CA GLN A 103 -15.56 3.23 10.22
C GLN A 103 -15.31 3.74 11.65
N ALA A 104 -14.05 3.95 12.03
CA ALA A 104 -13.68 4.50 13.33
C ALA A 104 -14.22 5.93 13.52
N GLU A 105 -14.14 6.77 12.47
CA GLU A 105 -14.67 8.14 12.49
C GLU A 105 -16.20 8.16 12.73
N LYS A 106 -16.96 7.32 12.00
CA LYS A 106 -18.42 7.20 12.19
C LYS A 106 -18.79 6.82 13.62
N HIS A 107 -18.02 5.92 14.23
CA HIS A 107 -18.25 5.53 15.63
C HIS A 107 -17.98 6.69 16.60
N SER A 108 -16.91 7.46 16.37
CA SER A 108 -16.59 8.63 17.19
C SER A 108 -17.68 9.71 17.11
N LEU A 109 -18.23 9.96 15.92
CA LEU A 109 -19.30 10.95 15.72
C LEU A 109 -20.61 10.53 16.40
N ASN A 110 -20.97 9.25 16.34
CA ASN A 110 -22.18 8.75 17.01
C ASN A 110 -22.09 8.91 18.54
N CYS A 111 -20.94 8.62 19.14
CA CYS A 111 -20.75 8.83 20.59
C CYS A 111 -20.89 10.30 21.02
N LEU A 112 -20.38 11.24 20.22
CA LEU A 112 -20.51 12.67 20.51
C LEU A 112 -21.97 13.15 20.39
N ARG A 113 -22.71 12.63 19.41
CA ARG A 113 -24.13 12.93 19.23
C ARG A 113 -24.95 12.47 20.44
N ASP A 114 -24.68 11.27 20.96
CA ASP A 114 -25.38 10.75 22.14
C ASP A 114 -25.07 11.58 23.40
N GLN A 115 -23.84 12.08 23.56
CA GLN A 115 -23.49 12.98 24.68
C GLN A 115 -24.22 14.32 24.61
N ASN A 116 -24.32 14.93 23.42
CA ASN A 116 -25.04 16.20 23.26
C ASN A 116 -26.54 16.07 23.55
N GLN A 117 -27.16 14.94 23.21
CA GLN A 117 -28.56 14.68 23.55
C GLN A 117 -28.76 14.62 25.08
N ILE A 118 -27.82 14.06 25.83
CA ILE A 118 -27.93 13.96 27.29
C ILE A 118 -27.77 15.33 27.97
N SER A 119 -26.98 16.25 27.40
CA SER A 119 -26.81 17.60 27.96
C SER A 119 -28.02 18.51 27.79
N GLU A 120 -28.87 18.31 26.78
CA GLU A 120 -30.09 19.12 26.61
C GLU A 120 -31.21 18.77 27.61
N PHE A 121 -31.11 17.63 28.30
CA PHE A 121 -32.10 17.20 29.30
C PHE A 121 -31.77 17.65 30.73
N LYS A 122 -30.67 18.39 30.95
CA LYS A 122 -30.27 18.94 32.26
C LYS A 122 -30.44 20.45 32.29
#